data_AF-A0A069RD29-F1
#
_entry.id   AF-A0A069RD29-F1
#
_cell.length_a   1.000
_cell.length_b   1.000
_cell.length_c   1.000
_cell.angle_alpha   90.00
_cell.angle_beta   90.00
_cell.angle_gamma   90.00
#
_symmetry.space_group_name_H-M   'P 1'
#
loop_
_entity.id
_entity.type
_entity.pdbx_description
1 polymer ?
#
loop_
_entity_poly.entity_id
_entity_poly.type
_entity_poly.pdbx_seq_one_letter_code
_entity_poly.pdbx_strand_id
1 'polypeptide(L)' 'MVFEWYNIDLFLFIRMQKKVTMEDVKKQFPRTGKKDLEKLIILGKIVYDDKYYMTS' A
#
# COMPACT_ATOMS: atom_id res chain seq x y z
N MET A 1 -4.01 19.91 -1.91
CA MET A 1 -3.20 19.03 -2.77
C MET A 1 -2.11 18.42 -1.89
N VAL A 2 -2.43 17.36 -1.12
CA VAL A 2 -1.52 16.66 -0.17
C VAL A 2 -1.58 15.14 -0.39
N PHE A 3 -2.41 14.68 -1.33
CA PHE A 3 -2.77 13.26 -1.47
C PHE A 3 -1.78 12.43 -2.30
N GLU A 4 -0.92 13.04 -3.13
CA GLU A 4 0.00 12.27 -3.99
C GLU A 4 1.25 11.78 -3.26
N TRP A 5 1.83 12.60 -2.36
CA TRP A 5 3.02 12.21 -1.61
C TRP A 5 2.77 11.04 -0.67
N TYR A 6 1.60 10.99 -0.01
CA TYR A 6 1.24 9.89 0.89
C TYR A 6 1.17 8.52 0.18
N ASN A 7 0.76 8.50 -1.09
CA ASN A 7 0.73 7.26 -1.87
C ASN A 7 2.12 6.78 -2.28
N ILE A 8 3.09 7.68 -2.43
CA ILE A 8 4.48 7.33 -2.78
C ILE A 8 5.14 6.56 -1.63
N ASP A 9 5.02 7.04 -0.39
CA ASP A 9 5.65 6.38 0.77
C ASP A 9 5.04 5.00 1.02
N LEU A 10 3.72 4.87 0.92
CA LEU A 10 3.02 3.59 1.04
C LEU A 10 3.44 2.60 -0.05
N PHE A 11 3.54 3.07 -1.29
CA PHE A 11 4.02 2.26 -2.41
C PHE A 11 5.47 1.81 -2.20
N LEU A 12 6.36 2.72 -1.80
CA LEU A 12 7.76 2.39 -1.54
C LEU A 12 7.91 1.38 -0.41
N PHE A 13 7.14 1.54 0.67
CA PHE A 13 7.09 0.56 1.74
C PHE A 13 6.70 -0.83 1.25
N ILE A 14 5.62 -0.92 0.45
CA ILE A 14 5.18 -2.21 -0.13
C ILE A 14 6.23 -2.77 -1.09
N ARG A 15 6.94 -1.92 -1.85
CA ARG A 15 8.00 -2.33 -2.78
C ARG A 15 9.24 -2.88 -2.08
N MET A 16 9.61 -2.32 -0.93
CA MET A 16 10.77 -2.80 -0.17
C MET A 16 10.52 -4.15 0.52
N GLN A 17 9.25 -4.52 0.69
CA GLN A 17 8.84 -5.74 1.37
C GLN A 17 8.35 -6.77 0.35
N LYS A 18 8.69 -8.06 0.53
CA LYS A 18 8.24 -9.10 -0.42
C LYS A 18 6.73 -9.33 -0.37
N LYS A 19 6.12 -9.22 0.81
CA LYS A 19 4.68 -9.40 1.08
C LYS A 19 4.30 -8.55 2.29
N VAL A 20 3.23 -7.77 2.19
CA VAL A 20 2.81 -6.86 3.26
C VAL A 20 1.36 -7.13 3.66
N THR A 21 1.07 -7.27 4.94
CA THR A 21 -0.32 -7.39 5.41
C THR A 21 -0.93 -6.02 5.72
N MET A 22 -2.26 -5.96 5.84
CA MET A 22 -2.94 -4.74 6.31
C MET A 22 -2.49 -4.34 7.74
N GLU A 23 -2.10 -5.29 8.57
CA GLU A 23 -1.59 -4.99 9.92
C GLU A 23 -0.22 -4.31 9.86
N ASP A 24 0.66 -4.75 8.97
CA ASP A 24 1.98 -4.14 8.77
C ASP A 24 1.85 -2.72 8.21
N VAL A 25 0.94 -2.54 7.24
CA VAL A 25 0.59 -1.21 6.73
C VAL A 25 0.10 -0.32 7.86
N LYS A 26 -0.80 -0.79 8.74
CA LYS A 26 -1.30 0.02 9.86
C LYS A 26 -0.25 0.31 10.92
N LYS A 27 0.71 -0.59 11.14
CA LYS A 27 1.83 -0.33 12.07
C LYS A 27 2.70 0.82 11.57
N GLN A 28 3.03 0.84 10.28
CA GLN A 28 3.87 1.88 9.69
C GLN A 28 3.10 3.16 9.35
N PHE A 29 1.86 3.00 8.90
CA PHE A 29 0.97 4.05 8.45
C PHE A 29 -0.41 3.92 9.13
N PRO A 30 -0.55 4.35 10.39
CA PRO A 30 -1.79 4.18 11.17
C PRO A 30 -3.03 4.84 10.54
N ARG A 31 -2.81 5.86 9.71
CA ARG A 31 -3.85 6.60 8.99
C ARG A 31 -4.21 5.99 7.63
N THR A 32 -3.48 4.98 7.15
CA THR A 32 -3.77 4.34 5.86
C THR A 32 -5.05 3.54 5.97
N GLY A 33 -6.02 3.90 5.13
CA GLY A 33 -7.26 3.16 4.98
C GLY A 33 -7.18 2.15 3.84
N LYS A 34 -8.19 1.28 3.77
CA LYS A 34 -8.34 0.34 2.64
C LYS A 34 -8.42 1.08 1.29
N LYS A 35 -9.04 2.27 1.26
CA LYS A 35 -9.19 3.10 0.06
C LYS A 35 -7.86 3.55 -0.54
N ASP A 36 -6.82 3.74 0.25
CA ASP A 36 -5.51 4.19 -0.25
C ASP A 36 -4.78 3.02 -0.94
N LEU A 37 -4.88 1.81 -0.38
CA LEU A 37 -4.39 0.59 -1.01
C LEU A 37 -5.18 0.24 -2.28
N GLU A 38 -6.51 0.41 -2.27
CA GLU A 38 -7.36 0.23 -3.45
C GLU A 38 -6.95 1.17 -4.60
N LYS A 39 -6.57 2.43 -4.31
CA LYS A 39 -6.04 3.34 -5.35
C LYS A 39 -4.75 2.79 -5.96
N LEU A 40 -3.81 2.30 -5.15
CA LEU A 40 -2.56 1.73 -5.66
C LEU A 40 -2.81 0.47 -6.50
N ILE A 41 -3.84 -0.33 -6.17
CA ILE A 41 -4.27 -1.47 -6.97
C ILE A 41 -4.86 -1.02 -8.30
N ILE A 42 -5.79 -0.05 -8.28
CA ILE A 42 -6.41 0.50 -9.51
C ILE A 42 -5.36 1.11 -10.44
N LEU A 43 -4.32 1.74 -9.88
CA LEU A 43 -3.20 2.29 -10.63
C LEU A 43 -2.21 1.21 -11.13
N GLY A 44 -2.44 -0.07 -10.84
CA GLY A 44 -1.59 -1.18 -11.24
C GLY A 44 -0.21 -1.16 -10.57
N LYS A 45 -0.06 -0.48 -9.43
CA LYS A 45 1.22 -0.37 -8.71
C LYS A 45 1.45 -1.56 -7.79
N ILE A 46 0.38 -2.08 -7.21
CA ILE A 46 0.41 -3.22 -6.30
C ILE A 46 -0.71 -4.20 -6.64
N VAL A 47 -0.54 -5.46 -6.26
CA VAL A 47 -1.54 -6.52 -6.32
C VAL A 47 -1.87 -6.98 -4.91
N TYR A 48 -3.09 -7.46 -4.73
CA TYR A 48 -3.53 -8.11 -3.50
C TYR A 48 -3.77 -9.59 -3.78
N ASP A 49 -2.98 -10.45 -3.16
CA ASP A 49 -3.05 -11.91 -3.30
C ASP A 49 -2.89 -12.59 -1.94
N ASP A 50 -3.73 -13.59 -1.67
CA ASP A 50 -3.76 -14.37 -0.43
C ASP A 50 -3.50 -13.57 0.86
N LYS A 51 -4.21 -12.44 1.02
CA LYS A 51 -4.12 -11.50 2.16
C LYS A 51 -2.88 -10.59 2.21
N TYR A 52 -2.05 -10.60 1.18
CA TYR A 52 -0.85 -9.77 1.09
C TYR A 52 -0.94 -8.75 -0.05
N TYR A 53 -0.41 -7.55 0.22
CA TYR A 53 -0.11 -6.54 -0.79
C TYR A 53 1.34 -6.72 -1.25
N MET A 54 1.53 -6.72 -2.57
CA MET A 54 2.83 -6.87 -3.22
C MET A 54 2.90 -5.92 -4.40
N THR A 55 4.08 -5.48 -4.82
CA THR A 55 4.19 -4.75 -6.10
C THR A 55 3.84 -5.64 -7.28
N SER A 56 3.11 -5.07 -8.24
CA SER A 56 2.73 -5.76 -9.47
C SER A 56 3.92 -6.00 -10.40
#